data_AF-A0A1I8NC42-F1
#
_entry.id   AF-A0A1I8NC42-F1
#
_cell.length_a   1.000
_cell.length_b   1.000
_cell.length_c   1.000
_cell.angle_alpha   90.00
_cell.angle_beta   90.00
_cell.angle_gamma   90.00
#
_symmetry.space_group_name_H-M   'P 1'
#
loop_
_entity.id
_entity.type
_entity.pdbx_description
1 polymer ?
#
loop_
_entity_poly.entity_id
_entity_poly.type
_entity_poly.pdbx_seq_one_letter_code
_entity_poly.pdbx_strand_id
1 'polypeptide(L)'
;MFYSKVIIFLSAFNLLCLSFSSALEDPCDQCIGDSIADKANIISNKRECWFNAKHHYMVKFKDLMMNTLDEEFETLVNGANAEASETCKQEIAIDDCENIEDMDEQAKCFIKNCKTMAGIYREIEVCEKKILMPQQAKLIERFLTGIIGGWRQIHTTC
;
A
#
# COMPACT_ATOMS: atom_id res chain seq x y z
N MET A 1 -46.55 -9.92 42.75
CA MET A 1 -45.43 -8.96 42.98
C MET A 1 -44.06 -9.51 42.53
N PHE A 2 -43.97 -10.32 41.46
CA PHE A 2 -42.71 -10.95 41.03
C PHE A 2 -42.12 -10.41 39.72
N TYR A 3 -42.91 -9.69 38.91
CA TYR A 3 -42.46 -9.20 37.59
C TYR A 3 -41.69 -7.87 37.64
N SER A 4 -41.77 -7.11 38.74
CA SER A 4 -41.14 -5.77 38.83
C SER A 4 -39.64 -5.82 39.14
N LYS A 5 -39.13 -6.93 39.69
CA LYS A 5 -37.71 -7.06 40.08
C LYS A 5 -36.79 -7.53 38.94
N VAL A 6 -37.34 -8.21 37.92
CA VAL A 6 -36.58 -8.76 36.79
C VAL A 6 -36.24 -7.67 35.76
N ILE A 7 -37.15 -6.71 35.57
CA ILE A 7 -36.98 -5.63 34.59
C ILE A 7 -35.87 -4.64 35.02
N ILE A 8 -35.72 -4.40 36.32
CA ILE A 8 -34.68 -3.49 36.86
C ILE A 8 -33.28 -4.08 36.72
N PHE A 9 -33.14 -5.41 36.74
CA PHE A 9 -31.85 -6.08 36.56
C PHE A 9 -31.38 -6.08 35.09
N LEU A 10 -32.31 -6.17 34.14
CA LEU A 10 -32.01 -6.16 32.70
C LEU A 10 -31.63 -4.77 32.17
N SER A 11 -32.14 -3.69 32.78
CA SER A 11 -31.77 -2.32 32.42
C SER A 11 -30.39 -1.92 32.98
N ALA A 12 -30.02 -2.40 34.16
CA ALA A 12 -28.70 -2.15 34.74
C ALA A 12 -27.56 -2.87 33.97
N PHE A 13 -27.83 -4.07 33.42
CA PHE A 13 -26.83 -4.81 32.65
C PHE A 13 -26.54 -4.18 31.28
N ASN A 14 -27.54 -3.55 30.64
CA ASN A 14 -27.34 -2.81 29.38
C ASN A 14 -26.59 -1.48 29.57
N LEU A 15 -26.71 -0.84 30.73
CA LEU A 15 -25.98 0.40 31.04
C LEU A 15 -24.50 0.15 31.40
N LEU A 16 -24.18 -0.99 32.04
CA LEU A 16 -22.79 -1.36 32.35
C LEU A 16 -21.97 -1.82 31.14
N CYS A 17 -22.62 -2.36 30.09
CA CYS A 17 -21.94 -2.71 28.84
C CYS A 17 -21.59 -1.49 27.97
N LEU A 18 -22.16 -0.32 28.24
CA LEU A 18 -21.88 0.92 27.49
C LEU A 18 -20.74 1.75 28.08
N SER A 19 -20.18 1.37 29.24
CA SER A 19 -19.20 2.20 29.96
C SER A 19 -17.73 1.80 29.74
N PHE A 20 -17.46 0.74 28.99
CA PHE A 20 -16.10 0.29 28.67
C PHE A 20 -15.93 0.01 27.17
N SER A 21 -16.37 0.96 26.35
CA SER A 21 -15.75 1.14 25.03
C SER A 21 -14.85 2.36 25.11
N SER A 22 -13.77 2.25 25.88
CA SER A 22 -12.54 2.88 25.44
C SER A 22 -12.24 2.17 24.12
N ALA A 23 -12.68 2.75 23.01
CA ALA A 23 -12.21 2.34 21.70
C ALA A 23 -10.70 2.59 21.70
N LEU A 24 -9.94 1.64 22.24
CA LEU A 24 -8.65 1.35 21.68
C LEU A 24 -8.97 1.02 20.23
N GLU A 25 -8.78 2.02 19.36
CA GLU A 25 -8.71 1.79 17.92
C GLU A 25 -7.80 0.59 17.75
N ASP A 26 -8.40 -0.53 17.34
CA ASP A 26 -7.67 -1.72 16.99
C ASP A 26 -6.57 -1.27 16.03
N PRO A 27 -5.31 -1.67 16.25
CA PRO A 27 -4.28 -1.47 15.24
C PRO A 27 -4.83 -2.00 13.91
N CYS A 28 -4.45 -1.36 12.82
CA CYS A 28 -4.85 -1.80 11.51
C CYS A 28 -4.30 -3.21 11.24
N ASP A 29 -5.02 -4.23 11.69
CA ASP A 29 -4.54 -5.62 11.77
C ASP A 29 -4.28 -6.20 10.36
N GLN A 30 -4.78 -5.54 9.32
CA GLN A 30 -4.58 -5.86 7.90
C GLN A 30 -4.63 -4.58 7.03
N CYS A 31 -3.62 -3.72 7.16
CA CYS A 31 -3.53 -2.52 6.34
C CYS A 31 -3.24 -2.85 4.87
N ILE A 32 -3.84 -2.11 3.95
CA ILE A 32 -3.63 -2.34 2.51
C ILE A 32 -2.16 -2.06 2.16
N GLY A 33 -1.53 -1.14 2.87
CA GLY A 33 -0.12 -0.80 2.78
C GLY A 33 0.80 -2.00 3.02
N ASP A 34 0.46 -2.96 3.89
CA ASP A 34 1.25 -4.19 4.04
C ASP A 34 1.24 -5.01 2.74
N SER A 35 0.06 -5.21 2.14
CA SER A 35 -0.08 -5.94 0.87
C SER A 35 0.62 -5.22 -0.29
N ILE A 36 0.52 -3.88 -0.35
CA ILE A 36 1.20 -3.05 -1.35
C ILE A 36 2.72 -3.17 -1.18
N ALA A 37 3.25 -3.02 0.04
CA ALA A 37 4.67 -3.12 0.34
C ALA A 37 5.23 -4.51 0.00
N ASP A 38 4.50 -5.58 0.32
CA ASP A 38 4.90 -6.94 -0.03
C ASP A 38 4.98 -7.14 -1.55
N LYS A 39 4.00 -6.64 -2.31
CA LYS A 39 4.01 -6.73 -3.77
C LYS A 39 5.12 -5.87 -4.40
N ALA A 40 5.33 -4.65 -3.92
CA ALA A 40 6.44 -3.81 -4.37
C ALA A 40 7.80 -4.49 -4.10
N ASN A 41 7.94 -5.16 -2.95
CA ASN A 41 9.12 -5.97 -2.63
C ASN A 41 9.29 -7.15 -3.59
N ILE A 42 8.22 -7.85 -3.97
CA ILE A 42 8.29 -8.93 -4.97
C ILE A 42 8.84 -8.40 -6.30
N ILE A 43 8.35 -7.25 -6.77
CA ILE A 43 8.82 -6.65 -8.03
C ILE A 43 10.29 -6.24 -7.91
N SER A 44 10.64 -5.54 -6.83
CA SER A 44 12.01 -5.08 -6.56
C SER A 44 13.01 -6.25 -6.53
N ASN A 45 12.65 -7.37 -5.88
CA ASN A 45 13.50 -8.55 -5.78
C ASN A 45 13.69 -9.27 -7.13
N LYS A 46 12.77 -9.08 -8.07
CA LYS A 46 12.82 -9.70 -9.41
C LYS A 46 13.38 -8.78 -10.49
N ARG A 47 13.65 -7.50 -10.17
CA ARG A 47 14.04 -6.47 -11.14
C ARG A 47 15.23 -6.88 -12.02
N GLU A 48 16.29 -7.43 -11.44
CA GLU A 48 17.50 -7.78 -12.20
C GLU A 48 17.25 -8.91 -13.20
N CYS A 49 16.28 -9.79 -12.90
CA CYS A 49 15.88 -10.86 -13.79
C CYS A 49 14.94 -10.34 -14.88
N TRP A 50 13.92 -9.55 -14.52
CA TRP A 50 12.91 -9.06 -15.44
C TRP A 50 13.41 -7.99 -16.41
N PHE A 51 14.43 -7.23 -16.03
CA PHE A 51 15.08 -6.17 -16.83
C PHE A 51 16.49 -6.54 -17.26
N ASN A 52 16.74 -7.84 -17.48
CA ASN A 52 17.97 -8.29 -18.11
C ASN A 52 17.86 -8.06 -19.63
N ALA A 53 18.95 -7.69 -20.30
CA ALA A 53 19.02 -7.57 -21.76
C ALA A 53 18.57 -8.85 -22.51
N LYS A 54 18.75 -10.04 -21.93
CA LYS A 54 18.24 -11.31 -22.49
C LYS A 54 16.70 -11.43 -22.45
N HIS A 55 16.06 -10.58 -21.66
CA HIS A 55 14.63 -10.53 -21.37
C HIS A 55 13.99 -9.20 -21.81
N HIS A 56 14.63 -8.48 -22.74
CA HIS A 56 14.18 -7.21 -23.35
C HIS A 56 12.84 -7.25 -24.10
N TYR A 57 12.14 -8.38 -24.08
CA TYR A 57 10.77 -8.44 -24.54
C TYR A 57 9.92 -7.41 -23.79
N MET A 58 9.24 -6.57 -24.55
CA MET A 58 8.28 -5.59 -24.03
C MET A 58 8.90 -4.56 -23.06
N VAL A 59 10.18 -4.21 -23.21
CA VAL A 59 10.85 -3.17 -22.37
C VAL A 59 10.05 -1.88 -22.32
N LYS A 60 9.59 -1.36 -23.47
CA LYS A 60 8.76 -0.14 -23.52
C LYS A 60 7.46 -0.27 -22.74
N PHE A 61 6.87 -1.45 -22.73
CA PHE A 61 5.63 -1.70 -21.99
C PHE A 61 5.92 -1.82 -20.50
N LYS A 62 7.00 -2.49 -20.09
CA LYS A 62 7.41 -2.57 -18.68
C LYS A 62 7.74 -1.19 -18.12
N ASP A 63 8.51 -0.42 -18.87
CA ASP A 63 8.85 0.96 -18.55
C ASP A 63 7.60 1.82 -18.37
N LEU A 64 6.69 1.84 -19.35
CA LEU A 64 5.42 2.55 -19.24
C LEU A 64 4.60 2.11 -18.02
N MET A 65 4.52 0.80 -17.75
CA MET A 65 3.83 0.29 -16.56
C MET A 65 4.48 0.78 -15.26
N MET A 66 5.81 0.85 -15.19
CA MET A 66 6.52 1.30 -14.00
C MET A 66 6.41 2.82 -13.83
N ASN A 67 6.50 3.59 -14.91
CA ASN A 67 6.27 5.04 -14.87
C ASN A 67 4.87 5.36 -14.35
N THR A 68 3.82 4.75 -14.94
CA THR A 68 2.44 4.95 -14.45
C THR A 68 2.31 4.50 -13.00
N LEU A 69 2.90 3.38 -12.61
CA LEU A 69 2.83 2.93 -11.22
C LEU A 69 3.50 3.93 -10.26
N ASP A 70 4.61 4.57 -10.67
CA ASP A 70 5.31 5.59 -9.90
C ASP A 70 4.43 6.82 -9.65
N GLU A 71 3.82 7.36 -10.72
CA GLU A 71 2.87 8.49 -10.64
C GLU A 71 1.67 8.18 -9.72
N GLU A 72 1.14 6.95 -9.80
CA GLU A 72 0.01 6.52 -8.97
C GLU A 72 0.41 6.38 -7.50
N PHE A 73 1.64 5.91 -7.22
CA PHE A 73 2.20 5.87 -5.86
C PHE A 73 2.43 7.25 -5.29
N GLU A 74 2.95 8.19 -6.08
CA GLU A 74 3.14 9.57 -5.64
C GLU A 74 1.78 10.18 -5.26
N THR A 75 0.76 9.96 -6.09
CA THR A 75 -0.63 10.38 -5.80
C THR A 75 -1.15 9.76 -4.51
N LEU A 76 -0.89 8.47 -4.27
CA LEU A 76 -1.30 7.78 -3.05
C LEU A 76 -0.64 8.37 -1.80
N VAL A 77 0.68 8.53 -1.82
CA VAL A 77 1.45 9.00 -0.65
C VAL A 77 1.13 10.47 -0.35
N ASN A 78 1.05 11.32 -1.37
CA ASN A 78 0.66 12.72 -1.19
C ASN A 78 -0.76 12.85 -0.64
N GLY A 79 -1.71 12.07 -1.15
CA GLY A 79 -3.08 12.02 -0.62
C GLY A 79 -3.13 11.53 0.82
N ALA A 80 -2.39 10.46 1.14
CA ALA A 80 -2.31 9.93 2.50
C ALA A 80 -1.69 10.94 3.47
N ASN A 81 -0.61 11.64 3.08
CA ASN A 81 0.00 12.71 3.85
C ASN A 81 -0.95 13.89 4.08
N ALA A 82 -1.79 14.24 3.10
CA ALA A 82 -2.76 15.31 3.24
C ALA A 82 -3.89 14.97 4.25
N GLU A 83 -4.22 13.68 4.39
CA GLU A 83 -5.25 13.19 5.31
C GLU A 83 -4.70 12.76 6.69
N ALA A 84 -3.39 12.52 6.80
CA ALA A 84 -2.73 12.09 8.02
C ALA A 84 -2.55 13.23 9.03
N SER A 85 -2.51 12.86 10.31
CA SER A 85 -2.08 13.75 11.39
C SER A 85 -0.65 14.23 11.19
N GLU A 86 -0.31 15.41 11.69
CA GLU A 86 1.05 15.98 11.57
C GLU A 86 2.14 15.04 12.09
N THR A 87 1.83 14.20 13.08
CA THR A 87 2.78 13.23 13.66
C THR A 87 3.02 12.01 12.77
N CYS A 88 2.11 11.70 11.85
CA CYS A 88 2.19 10.52 10.98
C CYS A 88 2.63 10.85 9.55
N LYS A 89 2.68 12.14 9.17
CA LYS A 89 3.18 12.56 7.86
C LYS A 89 4.63 12.13 7.66
N GLN A 90 4.93 11.71 6.44
CA GLN A 90 6.26 11.27 6.04
C GLN A 90 6.79 12.12 4.89
N GLU A 91 8.09 12.34 4.87
CA GLU A 91 8.77 13.00 3.75
C GLU A 91 8.93 12.01 2.58
N ILE A 92 8.64 12.49 1.36
CA ILE A 92 8.85 11.71 0.14
C ILE A 92 10.26 11.99 -0.37
N ALA A 93 11.16 11.03 -0.19
CA ALA A 93 12.51 11.06 -0.76
C ALA A 93 12.63 10.01 -1.86
N ILE A 94 12.43 10.44 -3.11
CA ILE A 94 12.52 9.62 -4.32
C ILE A 94 13.56 10.17 -5.29
N ASP A 95 14.07 9.33 -6.18
CA ASP A 95 15.05 9.71 -7.19
C ASP A 95 14.35 10.29 -8.44
N ASP A 96 15.02 11.20 -9.17
CA ASP A 96 14.58 11.62 -10.51
C ASP A 96 14.92 10.53 -11.54
N CYS A 97 13.89 9.91 -12.12
CA CYS A 97 14.01 8.83 -13.07
C CYS A 97 13.78 9.26 -14.54
N GLU A 98 13.29 10.47 -14.81
CA GLU A 98 12.87 10.89 -16.16
C GLU A 98 14.06 11.11 -17.11
N ASN A 99 15.22 11.44 -16.57
CA ASN A 99 16.42 11.83 -17.33
C ASN A 99 17.39 10.67 -17.60
N ILE A 100 16.98 9.42 -17.40
CA ILE A 100 17.82 8.24 -17.63
C ILE A 100 17.66 7.75 -19.07
N GLU A 101 18.75 7.74 -19.85
CA GLU A 101 18.72 7.34 -21.27
C GLU A 101 18.46 5.84 -21.49
N ASP A 102 18.92 4.99 -20.57
CA ASP A 102 18.72 3.54 -20.65
C ASP A 102 17.37 3.13 -20.04
N MET A 103 16.49 2.56 -20.86
CA MET A 103 15.13 2.20 -20.44
C MET A 103 15.08 1.12 -19.34
N ASP A 104 16.06 0.21 -19.27
CA ASP A 104 16.09 -0.76 -18.18
C ASP A 104 16.47 -0.07 -16.87
N GLU A 105 17.46 0.80 -16.90
CA GLU A 105 17.88 1.57 -15.73
C GLU A 105 16.80 2.56 -15.28
N GLN A 106 16.08 3.17 -16.22
CA GLN A 106 14.91 4.00 -15.95
C GLN A 106 13.80 3.21 -15.25
N ALA A 107 13.43 2.04 -15.78
CA ALA A 107 12.41 1.20 -15.15
C ALA A 107 12.86 0.66 -13.78
N LYS A 108 14.15 0.35 -13.59
CA LYS A 108 14.71 -0.01 -12.27
C LYS A 108 14.65 1.15 -11.29
N CYS A 109 14.84 2.38 -11.74
CA CYS A 109 14.68 3.59 -10.94
C CYS A 109 13.22 3.73 -10.46
N PHE A 110 12.24 3.64 -11.36
CA PHE A 110 10.81 3.65 -11.00
C PHE A 110 10.46 2.55 -9.99
N ILE A 111 10.98 1.33 -10.16
CA ILE A 111 10.76 0.23 -9.20
C ILE A 111 11.32 0.56 -7.80
N LYS A 112 12.46 1.27 -7.73
CA LYS A 112 13.03 1.73 -6.46
C LYS A 112 12.13 2.77 -5.80
N ASN A 113 11.68 3.77 -6.55
CA ASN A 113 10.76 4.80 -6.08
C ASN A 113 9.44 4.19 -5.59
N CYS A 114 8.79 3.34 -6.39
CA CYS A 114 7.59 2.58 -6.02
C CYS A 114 7.76 1.79 -4.71
N LYS A 115 8.91 1.12 -4.52
CA LYS A 115 9.20 0.40 -3.27
C LYS A 115 9.31 1.34 -2.07
N THR A 116 10.01 2.48 -2.23
CA THR A 116 10.13 3.49 -1.18
C THR A 116 8.76 4.04 -0.81
N MET A 117 7.96 4.46 -1.80
CA MET A 117 6.61 4.99 -1.59
C MET A 117 5.65 3.97 -0.98
N ALA A 118 5.74 2.69 -1.36
CA ALA A 118 4.99 1.63 -0.70
C ALA A 118 5.33 1.49 0.79
N GLY A 119 6.61 1.60 1.14
CA GLY A 119 7.07 1.62 2.54
C GLY A 119 6.52 2.82 3.30
N ILE A 120 6.63 4.02 2.72
CA ILE A 120 6.11 5.26 3.29
C ILE A 120 4.61 5.16 3.54
N TYR A 121 3.83 4.75 2.54
CA TYR A 121 2.38 4.63 2.68
C TYR A 121 1.99 3.66 3.80
N ARG A 122 2.66 2.51 3.87
CA ARG A 122 2.48 1.54 4.96
C ARG A 122 2.76 2.17 6.33
N GLU A 123 3.84 2.92 6.47
CA GLU A 123 4.19 3.60 7.73
C GLU A 123 3.13 4.63 8.13
N ILE A 124 2.61 5.40 7.17
CA ILE A 124 1.51 6.34 7.40
C ILE A 124 0.26 5.59 7.92
N GLU A 125 -0.17 4.52 7.25
CA GLU A 125 -1.36 3.76 7.67
C GLU A 125 -1.20 3.10 9.05
N VAL A 126 -0.02 2.54 9.34
CA VAL A 126 0.28 1.92 10.64
C VAL A 126 0.26 2.97 11.75
N CYS A 127 0.81 4.15 11.50
CA CYS A 127 0.81 5.27 12.45
C CYS A 127 -0.62 5.76 12.73
N GLU A 128 -1.42 5.93 11.67
CA GLU A 128 -2.81 6.39 11.75
C GLU A 128 -3.80 5.32 12.20
N LYS A 129 -3.39 4.04 12.22
CA LYS A 129 -4.22 2.86 12.50
C LYS A 129 -5.48 2.78 11.61
N LYS A 130 -5.43 3.34 10.40
CA LYS A 130 -6.55 3.33 9.45
C LYS A 130 -6.05 3.30 8.02
N ILE A 131 -6.90 2.77 7.14
CA ILE A 131 -6.64 2.80 5.70
C ILE A 131 -6.92 4.20 5.18
N LEU A 132 -5.90 4.83 4.58
CA LEU A 132 -6.00 6.14 3.95
C LEU A 132 -6.09 5.99 2.43
N MET A 133 -6.80 6.88 1.73
CA MET A 133 -6.93 6.79 0.27
C MET A 133 -7.36 5.37 -0.24
N PRO A 134 -8.41 4.74 0.33
CA PRO A 134 -8.69 3.30 0.14
C PRO A 134 -8.97 2.88 -1.30
N GLN A 135 -9.47 3.79 -2.15
CA GLN A 135 -9.73 3.51 -3.56
C GLN A 135 -8.42 3.46 -4.36
N GLN A 136 -7.55 4.45 -4.14
CA GLN A 136 -6.24 4.53 -4.77
C GLN A 136 -5.33 3.38 -4.34
N ALA A 137 -5.34 3.05 -3.05
CA ALA A 137 -4.59 1.93 -2.50
C ALA A 137 -4.99 0.59 -3.15
N LYS A 138 -6.30 0.34 -3.28
CA LYS A 138 -6.83 -0.85 -3.98
C LYS A 138 -6.47 -0.87 -5.47
N LEU A 139 -6.44 0.30 -6.13
CA LEU A 139 -6.04 0.40 -7.53
C LEU A 139 -4.58 -0.02 -7.70
N ILE A 140 -3.68 0.54 -6.89
CA ILE A 140 -2.25 0.22 -6.89
C ILE A 140 -2.02 -1.26 -6.55
N GLU A 141 -2.68 -1.78 -5.51
CA GLU A 141 -2.58 -3.19 -5.14
C GLU A 141 -2.97 -4.14 -6.30
N ARG A 142 -4.04 -3.81 -7.02
CA ARG A 142 -4.49 -4.56 -8.20
C ARG A 142 -3.51 -4.42 -9.35
N PHE A 143 -2.98 -3.22 -9.57
CA PHE A 143 -2.00 -2.98 -10.63
C PHE A 143 -0.72 -3.79 -10.38
N LEU A 144 -0.17 -3.72 -9.17
CA LEU A 144 0.95 -4.55 -8.72
C LEU A 144 0.67 -6.06 -8.91
N THR A 145 -0.52 -6.51 -8.55
CA THR A 145 -0.94 -7.92 -8.75
C THR A 145 -0.95 -8.30 -10.23
N GLY A 146 -1.47 -7.41 -11.09
CA GLY A 146 -1.46 -7.57 -12.54
C GLY A 146 -0.06 -7.64 -13.13
N ILE A 147 0.85 -6.76 -12.69
CA ILE A 147 2.26 -6.75 -13.07
C ILE A 147 2.91 -8.08 -12.70
N ILE A 148 2.82 -8.49 -11.43
CA ILE A 148 3.43 -9.73 -10.94
C ILE A 148 2.89 -10.95 -11.69
N GLY A 149 1.57 -11.01 -11.89
CA GLY A 149 0.92 -12.11 -12.62
C GLY A 149 1.38 -12.18 -14.07
N GLY A 150 1.31 -11.05 -14.79
CA GLY A 150 1.69 -10.98 -16.20
C GLY A 150 3.17 -11.26 -16.42
N TRP A 151 4.05 -10.62 -15.64
CA TRP A 151 5.49 -10.76 -15.83
C TRP A 151 6.01 -12.14 -15.45
N ARG A 152 5.40 -12.84 -14.48
CA ARG A 152 5.71 -14.26 -14.23
C ARG A 152 5.40 -15.17 -15.41
N GLN A 153 4.36 -14.87 -16.20
CA GLN A 153 4.04 -15.65 -17.40
C GLN A 153 5.00 -15.37 -18.55
N ILE A 154 5.53 -14.13 -18.62
CA ILE A 154 6.50 -13.72 -19.65
C ILE A 154 7.91 -14.23 -19.31
N HIS A 155 8.28 -14.18 -18.02
CA HIS A 155 9.60 -14.51 -17.51
C HIS A 155 9.54 -15.79 -16.68
N THR A 156 9.23 -16.93 -17.30
CA THR A 156 9.04 -18.21 -16.62
C THR A 156 10.29 -18.79 -15.94
N THR A 157 11.47 -18.29 -16.32
CA THR A 157 12.77 -18.65 -15.72
C THR A 157 13.21 -17.67 -14.63
N CYS A 158 12.42 -16.62 -14.40
CA CYS A 158 12.46 -15.76 -13.23
C CYS A 158 11.34 -16.20 -12.26
#